data_AF-A0A0E3M8L2-F1
#
_entry.id   AF-A0A0E3M8L2-F1
#
_cell.length_a   1.000
_cell.length_b   1.000
_cell.length_c   1.000
_cell.angle_alpha   90.00
_cell.angle_beta   90.00
_cell.angle_gamma   90.00
#
_symmetry.space_group_name_H-M   'P 1'
#
loop_
_entity.id
_entity.type
_entity.pdbx_description
1 polymer ?
#
loop_
_entity_poly.entity_id
_entity_poly.type
_entity_poly.pdbx_seq_one_letter_code
_entity_poly.pdbx_strand_id
1 'polypeptide(L)'
;MGFEEFRKDTGFTCAELEKITGYTRQGIHKVFSKTEKGKPLSKKFLVGINAAIEKKIKEETEQHENKISKLREMQEKLKEDGNE
;
A
#
# COMPACT_ATOMS: atom_id res chain seq x y z
N MET A 1 11.24 4.53 -12.14
CA MET A 1 10.33 3.55 -11.55
C MET A 1 9.41 2.97 -12.61
N GLY A 2 9.65 1.71 -12.97
CA GLY A 2 8.79 0.93 -13.85
C GLY A 2 7.62 0.28 -13.10
N PHE A 3 6.68 -0.33 -13.82
CA PHE A 3 5.51 -0.98 -13.19
C PHE A 3 5.89 -2.16 -12.30
N GLU A 4 6.87 -2.97 -12.69
CA GLU A 4 7.31 -4.13 -11.90
C GLU A 4 7.93 -3.73 -10.56
N GLU A 5 8.73 -2.66 -10.55
CA GLU A 5 9.30 -2.08 -9.34
C GLU A 5 8.18 -1.53 -8.43
N PHE A 6 7.26 -0.74 -8.98
CA PHE A 6 6.09 -0.25 -8.26
C PHE A 6 5.26 -1.38 -7.65
N ARG A 7 5.01 -2.45 -8.42
CA ARG A 7 4.24 -3.62 -7.96
C ARG A 7 4.96 -4.36 -6.84
N LYS A 8 6.29 -4.49 -6.91
CA LYS A 8 7.08 -5.13 -5.87
C LYS A 8 7.02 -4.33 -4.56
N ASP A 9 7.15 -3.02 -4.65
CA ASP A 9 7.21 -2.14 -3.47
C ASP A 9 5.84 -1.95 -2.82
N THR A 10 4.80 -1.81 -3.63
CA THR A 10 3.44 -1.52 -3.13
C THR A 10 2.56 -2.75 -3.01
N GLY A 11 2.90 -3.86 -3.66
CA GLY A 11 2.05 -5.05 -3.77
C GLY A 11 0.82 -4.90 -4.66
N PHE A 12 0.56 -3.72 -5.23
CA PHE A 12 -0.63 -3.51 -6.07
C PHE A 12 -0.57 -4.30 -7.37
N THR A 13 -1.61 -5.08 -7.62
CA THR A 13 -1.81 -5.77 -8.89
C THR A 13 -2.32 -4.81 -9.97
N CYS A 14 -2.13 -5.16 -11.26
CA CYS A 14 -2.77 -4.40 -12.35
C CYS A 14 -4.27 -4.27 -12.12
N ALA A 15 -4.96 -5.35 -11.75
CA ALA A 15 -6.40 -5.36 -11.57
C ALA A 15 -6.88 -4.39 -10.49
N GLU A 16 -6.13 -4.24 -9.40
CA GLU A 16 -6.42 -3.23 -8.37
C GLU A 16 -6.23 -1.81 -8.91
N LEU A 17 -5.12 -1.57 -9.61
CA LEU A 17 -4.86 -0.27 -10.21
C LEU A 17 -5.91 0.11 -11.26
N GLU A 18 -6.44 -0.86 -12.01
CA GLU A 18 -7.55 -0.62 -12.95
C GLU A 18 -8.79 -0.11 -12.21
N LYS A 19 -9.13 -0.71 -11.06
CA LYS A 19 -10.27 -0.28 -10.23
C LYS A 19 -10.05 1.10 -9.60
N ILE A 20 -8.83 1.37 -9.13
CA ILE A 20 -8.48 2.63 -8.46
C ILE A 20 -8.47 3.80 -9.45
N THR A 21 -7.84 3.60 -10.61
CA THR A 21 -7.52 4.70 -11.53
C THR A 21 -8.50 4.80 -12.70
N GLY A 22 -9.23 3.71 -12.99
CA GLY A 22 -10.07 3.57 -14.18
C GLY A 22 -9.29 3.39 -15.49
N TYR A 23 -7.97 3.22 -15.42
CA TYR A 23 -7.15 2.89 -16.58
C TYR A 23 -7.25 1.39 -16.86
N THR A 24 -7.16 0.98 -18.13
CA THR A 24 -7.01 -0.44 -18.46
C THR A 24 -5.60 -0.92 -18.13
N ARG A 25 -5.38 -2.23 -18.05
CA ARG A 25 -4.07 -2.86 -17.87
C ARG A 25 -3.03 -2.31 -18.85
N GLN A 26 -3.39 -2.23 -20.13
CA GLN A 26 -2.52 -1.63 -21.16
C GLN A 26 -2.28 -0.14 -20.90
N GLY A 27 -3.30 0.60 -20.47
CA GLY A 27 -3.19 1.99 -20.06
C GLY A 27 -2.20 2.19 -18.91
N ILE A 28 -2.24 1.32 -17.90
CA ILE A 28 -1.33 1.34 -16.75
C ILE A 28 0.11 1.12 -17.22
N HIS A 29 0.38 0.06 -18.00
CA HIS A 29 1.74 -0.17 -18.53
C HIS A 29 2.25 1.01 -19.37
N LYS A 30 1.37 1.63 -20.17
CA LYS A 30 1.73 2.82 -20.97
C LYS A 30 2.04 4.04 -20.09
N VAL A 31 1.34 4.20 -18.98
CA VAL A 31 1.57 5.27 -18.00
C VAL A 31 2.93 5.07 -17.33
N PHE A 32 3.24 3.87 -16.84
CA PHE A 32 4.56 3.59 -16.23
C PHE A 32 5.71 3.73 -17.24
N SER A 33 5.54 3.28 -18.49
CA SER A 33 6.54 3.48 -19.55
C SER A 33 6.76 4.96 -19.90
N LYS A 34 5.74 5.82 -19.74
CA LYS A 34 5.89 7.28 -19.87
C LYS A 34 6.72 7.85 -18.73
N THR A 35 6.48 7.41 -17.49
CA THR A 35 7.26 7.81 -16.31
C THR A 35 8.74 7.46 -16.48
N GLU A 36 9.05 6.26 -16.97
CA GLU A 36 10.43 5.84 -17.25
C GLU A 36 11.11 6.74 -18.29
N LYS A 37 10.35 7.29 -19.22
CA LYS A 37 10.82 8.25 -20.24
C LYS A 37 10.78 9.70 -19.75
N GLY A 38 10.58 9.95 -18.45
CA GLY A 38 10.51 11.29 -17.86
C GLY A 38 9.29 12.11 -18.29
N LYS A 39 8.26 11.47 -18.86
CA LYS A 39 7.04 12.18 -19.29
C LYS A 39 6.07 12.33 -18.11
N PRO A 40 5.39 13.49 -18.00
CA PRO A 40 4.46 13.74 -16.91
C PRO A 40 3.27 12.78 -16.96
N LEU A 41 2.84 12.36 -15.78
CA LEU A 41 1.65 11.53 -15.58
C LEU A 41 0.39 12.38 -15.53
N SER A 42 -0.76 11.77 -15.83
CA SER A 42 -2.03 12.48 -15.69
C SER A 42 -2.33 12.73 -14.20
N LYS A 43 -2.89 13.91 -13.89
CA LYS A 43 -3.33 14.24 -12.53
C LYS A 43 -4.29 13.19 -11.97
N LYS A 44 -5.21 12.67 -12.80
CA LYS A 44 -6.15 11.61 -12.41
C LYS A 44 -5.44 10.33 -11.95
N PHE A 45 -4.42 9.90 -12.68
CA PHE A 45 -3.65 8.71 -12.31
C PHE A 45 -2.89 8.94 -10.99
N LEU A 46 -2.19 10.07 -10.86
CA LEU A 46 -1.45 10.42 -9.65
C LEU A 46 -2.36 10.47 -8.42
N VAL A 47 -3.51 11.15 -8.51
CA VAL A 47 -4.48 11.25 -7.40
C VAL A 47 -5.01 9.88 -7.02
N GLY A 48 -5.38 9.04 -8.00
CA GLY A 48 -5.90 7.70 -7.74
C GLY A 48 -4.86 6.81 -7.04
N ILE A 49 -3.63 6.77 -7.55
CA ILE A 49 -2.54 6.00 -6.95
C ILE A 49 -2.21 6.51 -5.54
N ASN A 50 -2.14 7.82 -5.34
CA ASN A 50 -1.86 8.39 -4.02
C ASN A 50 -2.92 7.98 -2.98
N ALA A 51 -4.21 8.11 -3.33
CA ALA A 51 -5.30 7.70 -2.46
C ALA A 51 -5.25 6.21 -2.10
N ALA A 52 -4.84 5.35 -3.04
CA ALA A 52 -4.68 3.92 -2.77
C ALA A 52 -3.50 3.63 -1.83
N ILE A 53 -2.36 4.31 -2.01
CA ILE A 53 -1.21 4.19 -1.11
C ILE A 53 -1.59 4.66 0.30
N GLU A 54 -2.26 5.80 0.43
CA GLU A 54 -2.74 6.32 1.72
C GLU A 54 -3.66 5.32 2.43
N LYS A 55 -4.61 4.73 1.67
CA LYS A 55 -5.49 3.70 2.21
C LYS A 55 -4.71 2.49 2.73
N LYS A 56 -3.74 2.00 1.96
CA LYS A 56 -2.91 0.86 2.35
C LYS A 56 -2.07 1.14 3.60
N ILE A 57 -1.46 2.33 3.67
CA ILE A 57 -0.73 2.78 4.87
C ILE A 57 -1.64 2.73 6.09
N LYS A 58 -2.87 3.24 5.98
CA LYS A 58 -3.83 3.22 7.08
C LYS A 58 -4.19 1.80 7.52
N GLU A 59 -4.52 0.91 6.57
CA GLU A 59 -4.87 -0.48 6.85
C GLU A 59 -3.71 -1.23 7.52
N GLU A 60 -2.49 -1.08 7.00
CA GLU A 60 -1.30 -1.70 7.60
C GLU A 60 -1.00 -1.12 8.98
N THR A 61 -1.15 0.20 9.17
CA THR A 61 -0.93 0.86 10.47
C THR A 61 -1.88 0.30 11.53
N GLU A 62 -3.18 0.22 11.21
CA GLU A 62 -4.20 -0.32 12.10
C GLU A 62 -3.91 -1.78 12.48
N GLN A 63 -3.47 -2.60 11.52
CA GLN A 63 -3.08 -3.99 11.81
C GLN A 63 -1.88 -4.07 12.77
N HIS A 64 -0.86 -3.22 12.57
CA HIS A 64 0.31 -3.19 13.44
C HIS A 64 -0.02 -2.66 14.84
N GLU A 65 -0.84 -1.62 14.95
CA GLU A 65 -1.32 -1.10 16.23
C GLU A 65 -2.09 -2.16 17.02
N ASN A 66 -3.00 -2.87 16.35
CA ASN A 66 -3.74 -3.98 16.95
C ASN A 66 -2.80 -5.12 17.42
N LYS A 67 -1.78 -5.46 16.64
CA LYS A 67 -0.78 -6.47 17.02
C LYS A 67 0.03 -6.02 18.23
N ILE A 68 0.45 -4.75 18.27
CA ILE A 68 1.18 -4.17 19.41
C ILE A 68 0.30 -4.19 20.67
N SER A 69 -0.97 -3.83 20.57
CA SER A 69 -1.91 -3.89 21.69
C SER A 69 -1.98 -5.29 22.29
N LYS A 70 -2.18 -6.31 21.45
CA LYS A 70 -2.24 -7.72 21.91
C LYS A 70 -0.95 -8.17 22.58
N LEU A 71 0.21 -7.77 22.06
CA LEU A 71 1.50 -8.11 22.66
C LEU A 71 1.68 -7.45 24.03
N ARG A 72 1.20 -6.21 24.21
CA ARG A 72 1.21 -5.53 25.51
C ARG A 72 0.33 -6.25 26.53
N GLU A 73 -0.89 -6.61 26.15
CA GLU A 73 -1.81 -7.37 27.02
C GLU A 73 -1.21 -8.71 27.46
N MET A 74 -0.53 -9.43 26.56
CA MET A 74 0.17 -10.68 26.90
C MET A 74 1.34 -10.42 27.85
N GLN A 75 2.10 -9.35 27.63
CA GLN A 75 3.23 -8.99 28.49
C GLN A 75 2.77 -8.60 29.91
N GLU A 76 1.61 -7.96 30.05
CA GLU A 76 1.03 -7.63 31.36
C GLU A 76 0.61 -8.89 32.11
N LYS A 77 -0.11 -9.82 31.47
CA LYS A 77 -0.51 -11.10 32.08
C LYS A 77 0.68 -11.91 32.59
N LEU A 78 1.74 -12.00 31.79
CA LEU A 78 2.96 -12.72 32.19
C LEU A 78 3.68 -12.07 33.37
N LYS A 79 3.55 -10.75 33.57
CA LYS A 79 4.11 -10.07 34.74
C LYS A 79 3.28 -10.33 36.00
N GLU A 80 1.96 -10.42 35.87
CA GLU A 80 1.07 -10.76 36.98
C GLU A 80 1.32 -12.20 37.46
N ASP A 81 1.38 -13.16 36.54
CA ASP A 81 1.62 -14.58 36.85
C ASP A 81 3.01 -14.86 37.44
N GLY A 82 4.01 -14.02 37.14
CA GLY A 82 5.39 -14.17 37.64
C GLY A 82 5.67 -13.49 38.97
N ASN A 83 4.69 -12.77 39.54
CA ASN A 83 4.80 -12.03 40.80
C ASN A 83 4.01 -12.71 41.94
N GLU A 84 3.40 -13.88 41.68
CA GLU A 84 2.87 -14.85 42.66
C GLU A 84 3.92 -15.94 42.98
#